data_AF-A0A3N5H7Y2-F1
#
_entry.id   AF-A0A3N5H7Y2-F1
#
_cell.length_a   1.000
_cell.length_b   1.000
_cell.length_c   1.000
_cell.angle_alpha   90.00
_cell.angle_beta   90.00
_cell.angle_gamma   90.00
#
_symmetry.space_group_name_H-M   'P 1'
#
loop_
_entity.id
_entity.type
_entity.pdbx_description
1 polymer ?
#
loop_
_entity_poly.entity_id
_entity_poly.type
_entity_poly.pdbx_seq_one_letter_code
_entity_poly.pdbx_strand_id
1 'polypeptide(L)'
;MMLDTLSAKIGAHERLTDAETNDLASVTDIIGLGMLAEGVRQHRHGDRVTFLRVAHVTLANAADSQAFPDSAGEVRLRDSPMSIEAACAGLRTVLARAGRVPVSAFSLGELDGLARHVGVPLAECLAELKVAGLERIAEIAVDQPDFEQGLETVVQAGIGVPRLVFDHSADDWLEKIRQLTLFLDRAPGVQVLAPLPRRLNPAAPTTGYEDLKRIALARVIVHNIETIQVDWSLYGPKLAQVALTFGADDLDDVPAVDDLTLGPRRAPLEEVRRNIQAAALVPVERNARWQFTEP
;
A
#
# COMPACT_ATOMS: atom_id res chain seq x y z
N MET A 1 11.76 28.13 -10.46
CA MET A 1 10.68 28.87 -11.17
C MET A 1 9.38 28.09 -11.22
N MET A 2 9.29 26.91 -11.85
CA MET A 2 8.03 26.14 -11.92
C MET A 2 7.59 25.56 -10.55
N LEU A 3 8.51 24.89 -9.84
CA LEU A 3 8.24 24.34 -8.50
C LEU A 3 7.83 25.42 -7.50
N ASP A 4 8.46 26.59 -7.57
CA ASP A 4 8.14 27.75 -6.72
C ASP A 4 6.71 28.24 -6.95
N THR A 5 6.27 28.29 -8.21
CA THR A 5 4.90 28.70 -8.58
C THR A 5 3.85 27.74 -8.03
N LEU A 6 4.12 26.43 -8.04
CA LEU A 6 3.18 25.41 -7.56
C LEU A 6 3.26 25.16 -6.06
N SER A 7 4.35 25.56 -5.41
CA SER A 7 4.61 25.29 -3.99
C SER A 7 3.50 25.83 -3.08
N ALA A 8 2.99 27.05 -3.35
CA ALA A 8 1.91 27.63 -2.55
C ALA A 8 0.63 26.79 -2.61
N LYS A 9 0.26 26.33 -3.82
CA LYS A 9 -0.93 25.53 -4.07
C LYS A 9 -0.83 24.14 -3.44
N ILE A 10 0.34 23.50 -3.60
CA ILE A 10 0.66 22.19 -3.03
C ILE A 10 0.68 22.25 -1.49
N GLY A 11 1.27 23.31 -0.91
CA GLY A 11 1.27 23.57 0.52
C GLY A 11 -0.14 23.82 1.08
N ALA A 12 -1.04 24.39 0.28
CA ALA A 12 -2.45 24.54 0.61
C ALA A 12 -3.28 23.25 0.38
N HIS A 13 -2.65 22.16 -0.07
CA HIS A 13 -3.30 20.88 -0.43
C HIS A 13 -4.41 21.03 -1.47
N GLU A 14 -4.28 22.02 -2.36
CA GLU A 14 -5.22 22.23 -3.44
C GLU A 14 -4.95 21.27 -4.60
N ARG A 15 -6.03 20.85 -5.28
CA ARG A 15 -5.94 20.00 -6.45
C ARG A 15 -5.22 20.68 -7.61
N LEU A 16 -4.20 20.01 -8.13
CA LEU A 16 -3.49 20.42 -9.33
C LEU A 16 -4.34 20.16 -10.58
N THR A 17 -4.20 21.04 -11.57
CA THR A 17 -4.77 20.85 -12.91
C THR A 17 -3.94 19.86 -13.72
N ASP A 18 -4.48 19.36 -14.83
CA ASP A 18 -3.77 18.45 -15.72
C ASP A 18 -2.50 19.08 -16.30
N ALA A 19 -2.55 20.37 -16.63
CA ALA A 19 -1.41 21.14 -17.12
C ALA A 19 -0.30 21.21 -16.05
N GLU A 20 -0.65 21.63 -14.82
CA GLU A 20 0.30 21.69 -13.70
C GLU A 20 0.90 20.31 -13.36
N THR A 21 0.09 19.25 -13.50
CA THR A 21 0.53 17.87 -13.28
C THR A 21 1.51 17.40 -14.36
N ASN A 22 1.25 17.72 -15.64
CA ASN A 22 2.16 17.44 -16.75
C ASN A 22 3.49 18.19 -16.58
N ASP A 23 3.39 19.45 -16.20
CA ASP A 23 4.52 20.33 -15.92
C ASP A 23 5.41 19.72 -14.82
N LEU A 24 4.84 19.32 -13.68
CA LEU A 24 5.57 18.62 -12.60
C LEU A 24 6.18 17.30 -13.07
N ALA A 25 5.45 16.50 -13.83
CA ALA A 25 5.96 15.24 -14.34
C ALA A 25 7.14 15.43 -15.32
N SER A 26 7.23 16.58 -15.99
CA SER A 26 8.35 16.92 -16.87
C SER A 26 9.61 17.43 -16.14
N VAL A 27 9.51 17.73 -14.83
CA VAL A 27 10.63 18.26 -14.05
C VAL A 27 11.80 17.27 -14.01
N THR A 28 12.99 17.79 -14.30
CA THR A 28 14.26 17.07 -14.21
C THR A 28 14.98 17.30 -12.89
N ASP A 29 14.64 18.35 -12.14
CA ASP A 29 15.11 18.58 -10.77
C ASP A 29 14.35 17.67 -9.79
N ILE A 30 14.78 16.41 -9.70
CA ILE A 30 14.17 15.45 -8.78
C ILE A 30 14.37 15.85 -7.31
N ILE A 31 15.48 16.51 -6.99
CA ILE A 31 15.78 16.91 -5.61
C ILE A 31 14.80 17.98 -5.16
N GLY A 32 14.59 19.02 -5.99
CA GLY A 32 13.57 20.04 -5.74
C GLY A 32 12.17 19.45 -5.63
N LEU A 33 11.81 18.50 -6.50
CA LEU A 33 10.53 17.79 -6.41
C LEU A 33 10.40 16.96 -5.11
N GLY A 34 11.47 16.27 -4.73
CA GLY A 34 11.54 15.52 -3.48
C GLY A 34 11.38 16.42 -2.25
N MET A 35 12.09 17.55 -2.21
CA MET A 35 11.96 18.55 -1.14
C MET A 35 10.53 19.11 -1.03
N LEU A 36 9.86 19.30 -2.16
CA LEU A 36 8.48 19.76 -2.18
C LEU A 36 7.52 18.70 -1.62
N ALA A 37 7.63 17.45 -2.09
CA ALA A 37 6.83 16.33 -1.60
C ALA A 37 7.08 16.04 -0.11
N GLU A 38 8.34 16.13 0.31
CA GLU A 38 8.79 16.04 1.69
C GLU A 38 8.15 17.12 2.56
N GLY A 39 8.09 18.37 2.09
CA GLY A 39 7.40 19.46 2.78
C GLY A 39 5.90 19.17 3.00
N VAL A 40 5.23 18.60 1.99
CA VAL A 40 3.82 18.17 2.12
C VAL A 40 3.68 17.07 3.16
N ARG A 41 4.59 16.10 3.17
CA ARG A 41 4.59 14.99 4.11
C ARG A 41 4.85 15.45 5.54
N GLN A 42 5.84 16.33 5.76
CA GLN A 42 6.11 16.95 7.07
C GLN A 42 4.93 17.76 7.59
N HIS A 43 4.25 18.52 6.72
CA HIS A 43 3.07 19.27 7.13
C HIS A 43 1.94 18.37 7.67
N ARG A 44 1.78 17.18 7.08
CA ARG A 44 0.73 16.22 7.47
C ARG A 44 1.09 15.39 8.69
N HIS A 45 2.33 14.89 8.73
CA HIS A 45 2.73 13.82 9.63
C HIS A 45 3.79 14.23 10.66
N GLY A 46 4.32 15.46 10.56
CA GLY A 46 5.51 15.86 11.31
C GLY A 46 6.67 14.91 11.01
N ASP A 47 7.39 14.52 12.06
CA ASP A 47 8.52 13.60 11.96
C ASP A 47 8.12 12.12 12.03
N ARG A 48 6.82 11.82 12.18
CA ARG A 48 6.34 10.45 12.32
C ARG A 48 6.40 9.73 10.97
N VAL A 49 6.98 8.53 10.99
CA VAL A 49 6.88 7.53 9.92
C VAL A 49 6.34 6.25 10.50
N THR A 50 5.31 5.69 9.88
CA THR A 50 4.76 4.41 10.31
C THR A 50 5.40 3.24 9.60
N PHE A 51 5.38 2.07 10.22
CA PHE A 51 5.70 0.82 9.54
C PHE A 51 4.80 -0.31 10.00
N LEU A 52 4.57 -1.29 9.11
CA LEU A 52 3.73 -2.44 9.35
C LEU A 52 4.49 -3.74 9.16
N ARG A 53 4.43 -4.59 10.19
CA ARG A 53 4.96 -5.95 10.13
C ARG A 53 3.91 -6.94 9.65
N VAL A 54 4.23 -7.68 8.60
CA VAL A 54 3.29 -8.56 7.90
C VAL A 54 3.74 -10.01 7.99
N ALA A 55 2.80 -10.89 8.33
CA ALA A 55 2.94 -12.33 8.19
C ALA A 55 2.13 -12.79 6.98
N HIS A 56 2.81 -13.37 5.99
CA HIS A 56 2.18 -13.87 4.78
C HIS A 56 1.65 -15.30 4.96
N VAL A 57 0.50 -15.58 4.36
CA VAL A 57 -0.12 -16.91 4.33
C VAL A 57 -0.77 -17.15 2.97
N THR A 58 -0.79 -18.39 2.53
CA THR A 58 -1.48 -18.87 1.33
C THR A 58 -2.51 -19.92 1.74
N LEU A 59 -3.42 -20.31 0.85
CA LEU A 59 -4.36 -21.39 1.12
C LEU A 59 -3.64 -22.72 1.33
N ALA A 60 -2.50 -22.93 0.66
CA ALA A 60 -1.71 -24.15 0.78
C ALA A 60 -1.14 -24.36 2.20
N ASN A 61 -0.81 -23.29 2.91
CA ASN A 61 -0.28 -23.34 4.29
C ASN A 61 -1.25 -22.76 5.34
N ALA A 62 -2.52 -22.54 4.94
CA ALA A 62 -3.56 -22.03 5.83
C ALA A 62 -3.84 -22.97 7.02
N ALA A 63 -3.60 -24.28 6.86
CA ALA A 63 -3.82 -25.30 7.88
C ALA A 63 -2.59 -25.62 8.74
N ASP A 64 -1.46 -24.93 8.54
CA ASP A 64 -0.24 -25.17 9.32
C ASP A 64 -0.50 -25.00 10.83
N SER A 65 0.10 -25.87 11.65
CA SER A 65 -0.08 -25.84 13.10
C SER A 65 0.66 -24.69 13.79
N GLN A 66 1.57 -24.03 13.08
CA GLN A 66 2.36 -22.94 13.64
C GLN A 66 1.50 -21.68 13.78
N ALA A 67 1.50 -21.07 14.97
CA ALA A 67 0.87 -19.76 15.18
C ALA A 67 1.58 -18.67 14.38
N PHE A 68 0.85 -17.61 14.02
CA PHE A 68 1.49 -16.43 13.45
C PHE A 68 2.35 -15.74 14.51
N PRO A 69 3.44 -15.04 14.12
CA PRO A 69 4.28 -14.31 15.07
C PRO A 69 3.46 -13.28 15.85
N ASP A 70 3.68 -13.19 17.17
CA ASP A 70 3.02 -12.17 18.02
C ASP A 70 3.35 -10.73 17.59
N SER A 71 4.48 -10.57 16.90
CA SER A 71 4.95 -9.34 16.26
C SER A 71 4.21 -8.95 14.98
N ALA A 72 3.33 -9.79 14.45
CA ALA A 72 2.59 -9.47 13.24
C ALA A 72 1.53 -8.39 13.52
N GLY A 73 1.65 -7.25 12.84
CA GLY A 73 0.59 -6.23 12.79
C GLY A 73 -0.49 -6.55 11.76
N GLU A 74 -0.23 -7.50 10.86
CA GLU A 74 -1.15 -8.00 9.84
C GLU A 74 -0.82 -9.45 9.49
N VAL A 75 -1.85 -10.28 9.33
CA VAL A 75 -1.77 -11.54 8.57
C VAL A 75 -2.38 -11.29 7.19
N ARG A 76 -1.59 -11.48 6.14
CA ARG A 76 -1.98 -11.20 4.76
C ARG A 76 -2.13 -12.51 3.99
N LEU A 77 -3.38 -12.88 3.70
CA LEU A 77 -3.71 -14.05 2.88
C LEU A 77 -3.76 -13.65 1.40
N ARG A 78 -2.87 -14.20 0.58
CA ARG A 78 -2.85 -14.01 -0.89
C ARG A 78 -2.85 -15.36 -1.58
N ASP A 79 -3.79 -15.57 -2.48
CA ASP A 79 -3.89 -16.80 -3.27
C ASP A 79 -4.92 -16.65 -4.39
N SER A 80 -4.97 -17.64 -5.28
CA SER A 80 -5.96 -17.78 -6.35
C SER A 80 -6.84 -19.01 -6.07
N PRO A 81 -7.84 -18.91 -5.18
CA PRO A 81 -8.73 -20.03 -4.88
C PRO A 81 -9.48 -20.52 -6.13
N MET A 82 -9.72 -21.83 -6.19
CA MET A 82 -10.48 -22.46 -7.28
C MET A 82 -12.00 -22.36 -7.10
N SER A 83 -12.48 -22.05 -5.89
CA SER A 83 -13.90 -21.89 -5.58
C SER A 83 -14.13 -20.96 -4.38
N ILE A 84 -15.33 -20.38 -4.28
CA ILE A 84 -15.74 -19.54 -3.14
C ILE A 84 -15.73 -20.35 -1.84
N GLU A 85 -16.14 -21.62 -1.89
CA GLU A 85 -16.08 -22.53 -0.74
C GLU A 85 -14.64 -22.71 -0.24
N ALA A 86 -13.69 -22.97 -1.14
CA ALA A 86 -12.28 -23.12 -0.78
C ALA A 86 -11.69 -21.81 -0.20
N ALA A 87 -12.04 -20.67 -0.80
CA ALA A 87 -11.64 -19.36 -0.29
C ALA A 87 -12.16 -19.12 1.13
N CYS A 88 -13.45 -19.40 1.37
CA CYS A 88 -14.09 -19.25 2.67
C CYS A 88 -13.50 -20.22 3.71
N ALA A 89 -13.26 -21.48 3.34
CA ALA A 89 -12.68 -22.47 4.24
C ALA A 89 -11.24 -22.10 4.66
N GLY A 90 -10.41 -21.68 3.69
CA GLY A 90 -9.06 -21.20 3.96
C GLY A 90 -9.05 -19.96 4.84
N LEU A 91 -9.91 -18.97 4.53
CA LEU A 91 -10.07 -17.77 5.34
C LEU A 91 -10.44 -18.09 6.79
N ARG A 92 -11.43 -18.96 7.03
CA ARG A 92 -11.81 -19.37 8.39
C ARG A 92 -10.65 -20.03 9.14
N THR A 93 -9.86 -20.84 8.43
CA THR A 93 -8.68 -21.50 9.01
C THR A 93 -7.62 -20.49 9.42
N VAL A 94 -7.35 -19.49 8.56
CA VAL A 94 -6.42 -18.39 8.87
C VAL A 94 -6.94 -17.54 10.03
N LEU A 95 -8.22 -17.16 10.04
CA LEU A 95 -8.85 -16.38 11.10
C LEU A 95 -8.76 -17.09 12.46
N ALA A 96 -8.99 -18.40 12.50
CA ALA A 96 -8.88 -19.19 13.72
C ALA A 96 -7.45 -19.18 14.31
N ARG A 97 -6.43 -19.13 13.45
CA ARG A 97 -5.00 -19.08 13.83
C ARG A 97 -4.50 -17.67 14.16
N ALA A 98 -5.05 -16.64 13.51
CA ALA A 98 -4.62 -15.25 13.65
C ALA A 98 -4.91 -14.66 15.04
N GLY A 99 -5.86 -15.23 15.79
CA GLY A 99 -6.21 -14.78 17.13
C GLY A 99 -6.68 -13.32 17.13
N ARG A 100 -5.84 -12.41 17.62
CA ARG A 100 -6.13 -10.96 17.64
C ARG A 100 -5.50 -10.19 16.48
N VAL A 101 -4.58 -10.80 15.74
CA VAL A 101 -3.89 -10.13 14.64
C VAL A 101 -4.91 -9.86 13.53
N PRO A 102 -5.01 -8.62 13.02
CA PRO A 102 -5.88 -8.32 11.90
C PRO A 102 -5.53 -9.15 10.67
N VAL A 103 -6.53 -9.80 10.07
CA VAL A 103 -6.37 -10.51 8.80
C VAL A 103 -6.84 -9.63 7.66
N SER A 104 -6.06 -9.55 6.60
CA SER A 104 -6.46 -9.11 5.26
C SER A 104 -6.39 -10.29 4.31
N ALA A 105 -7.33 -10.42 3.38
CA ALA A 105 -7.33 -11.56 2.48
C ALA A 105 -7.77 -11.19 1.07
N PHE A 106 -7.02 -11.71 0.12
CA PHE A 106 -7.21 -11.60 -1.32
C PHE A 106 -7.14 -10.17 -1.87
N SER A 107 -6.52 -9.99 -3.02
CA SER A 107 -6.65 -8.73 -3.77
C SER A 107 -8.01 -8.66 -4.46
N LEU A 108 -8.47 -7.46 -4.83
CA LEU A 108 -9.67 -7.33 -5.67
C LEU A 108 -9.52 -8.13 -6.97
N GLY A 109 -8.35 -8.09 -7.62
CA GLY A 109 -8.10 -8.86 -8.84
C GLY A 109 -8.24 -10.37 -8.65
N GLU A 110 -7.80 -10.91 -7.51
CA GLU A 110 -7.99 -12.33 -7.17
C GLU A 110 -9.48 -12.68 -6.98
N LEU A 111 -10.23 -11.82 -6.29
CA LEU A 111 -11.67 -12.01 -6.04
C LEU A 111 -12.52 -11.86 -7.30
N ASP A 112 -12.17 -10.90 -8.15
CA ASP A 112 -12.78 -10.71 -9.46
C ASP A 112 -12.52 -11.92 -10.37
N GLY A 113 -11.28 -12.42 -10.37
CA GLY A 113 -10.91 -13.64 -11.10
C GLY A 113 -11.74 -14.84 -10.64
N LEU A 114 -11.88 -15.02 -9.32
CA LEU A 114 -12.69 -16.07 -8.72
C LEU A 114 -14.18 -15.93 -9.10
N ALA A 115 -14.75 -14.75 -8.94
CA ALA A 115 -16.18 -14.51 -9.23
C ALA A 115 -16.51 -14.79 -10.70
N ARG A 116 -15.65 -14.34 -11.63
CA ARG A 116 -15.78 -14.64 -13.06
C ARG A 116 -15.62 -16.13 -13.37
N HIS A 117 -14.67 -16.80 -12.72
CA HIS A 117 -14.45 -18.24 -12.90
C HIS A 117 -15.67 -19.07 -12.49
N VAL A 118 -16.28 -18.74 -11.35
CA VAL A 118 -17.47 -19.43 -10.83
C VAL A 118 -18.76 -18.99 -11.56
N GLY A 119 -18.76 -17.81 -12.18
CA GLY A 119 -19.90 -17.28 -12.93
C GLY A 119 -20.91 -16.52 -12.07
N VAL A 120 -20.46 -15.88 -10.99
CA VAL A 120 -21.29 -15.08 -10.08
C VAL A 120 -20.83 -13.61 -10.04
N PRO A 121 -21.70 -12.65 -9.66
CA PRO A 121 -21.29 -11.28 -9.43
C PRO A 121 -20.24 -11.17 -8.30
N LEU A 122 -19.31 -10.21 -8.40
CA LEU A 122 -18.34 -9.92 -7.34
C LEU A 122 -19.04 -9.68 -5.98
N ALA A 123 -20.17 -8.99 -5.97
CA ALA A 123 -20.95 -8.72 -4.75
C ALA A 123 -21.38 -10.01 -4.02
N GLU A 124 -21.73 -11.07 -4.75
CA GLU A 124 -22.11 -12.36 -4.18
C GLU A 124 -20.90 -13.08 -3.57
N CYS A 125 -19.77 -13.08 -4.29
CA CYS A 125 -18.49 -13.60 -3.78
C CYS A 125 -18.05 -12.89 -2.49
N LEU A 126 -18.13 -11.55 -2.47
CA LEU A 126 -17.81 -10.75 -1.29
C LEU A 126 -18.79 -10.99 -0.13
N ALA A 127 -20.08 -11.20 -0.40
CA ALA A 127 -21.06 -11.51 0.63
C ALA A 127 -20.74 -12.85 1.33
N GLU A 128 -20.40 -13.89 0.58
CA GLU A 128 -19.99 -15.18 1.13
C GLU A 128 -18.71 -15.06 1.99
N LEU A 129 -17.70 -14.34 1.48
CA LEU A 129 -16.48 -14.08 2.23
C LEU A 129 -16.74 -13.23 3.49
N LYS A 130 -17.65 -12.26 3.42
CA LYS A 130 -18.06 -11.46 4.58
C LYS A 130 -18.69 -12.34 5.67
N VAL A 131 -19.58 -13.25 5.29
CA VAL A 131 -20.16 -14.28 6.19
C VAL A 131 -19.07 -15.21 6.74
N ALA A 132 -18.03 -15.49 5.96
CA ALA A 132 -16.87 -16.25 6.41
C ALA A 132 -15.96 -15.49 7.39
N GLY A 133 -16.17 -14.18 7.57
CA GLY A 133 -15.44 -13.34 8.52
C GLY A 133 -14.46 -12.36 7.87
N LEU A 134 -14.53 -12.15 6.55
CA LEU A 134 -13.66 -11.19 5.86
C LEU A 134 -13.94 -9.76 6.34
N GLU A 135 -12.96 -9.17 7.03
CA GLU A 135 -13.06 -7.79 7.48
C GLU A 135 -12.51 -6.80 6.45
N ARG A 136 -11.45 -7.18 5.73
CA ARG A 136 -10.72 -6.32 4.80
C ARG A 136 -10.08 -7.17 3.70
N ILE A 137 -10.09 -6.66 2.48
CA ILE A 137 -9.27 -7.23 1.40
C ILE A 137 -7.79 -6.87 1.61
N ALA A 138 -6.88 -7.55 0.91
CA ALA A 138 -5.46 -7.27 1.01
C ALA A 138 -5.07 -5.94 0.34
N GLU A 139 -5.56 -5.71 -0.88
CA GLU A 139 -5.30 -4.51 -1.69
C GLU A 139 -6.23 -4.42 -2.90
N ILE A 140 -6.29 -3.23 -3.52
CA ILE A 140 -6.89 -2.99 -4.83
C ILE A 140 -5.84 -2.40 -5.75
N ALA A 141 -5.66 -2.98 -6.94
CA ALA A 141 -4.81 -2.39 -7.97
C ALA A 141 -5.59 -1.28 -8.69
N VAL A 142 -5.02 -0.08 -8.82
CA VAL A 142 -5.69 1.06 -9.49
C VAL A 142 -5.59 0.99 -11.01
N ASP A 143 -4.63 0.22 -11.51
CA ASP A 143 -4.37 -0.05 -12.93
C ASP A 143 -5.09 -1.32 -13.43
N GLN A 144 -5.87 -2.01 -12.58
CA GLN A 144 -6.71 -3.11 -13.02
C GLN A 144 -7.99 -2.61 -13.72
N PRO A 145 -8.61 -3.42 -14.60
CA PRO A 145 -9.91 -3.10 -15.18
C PRO A 145 -11.00 -2.95 -14.11
N ASP A 146 -11.94 -2.02 -14.34
CA ASP A 146 -13.11 -1.80 -13.51
C ASP A 146 -12.81 -1.48 -12.02
N PHE A 147 -11.63 -0.93 -11.71
CA PHE A 147 -11.20 -0.66 -10.33
C PHE A 147 -12.23 0.18 -9.54
N GLU A 148 -12.82 1.20 -10.18
CA GLU A 148 -13.79 2.11 -9.54
C GLU A 148 -15.03 1.34 -9.07
N GLN A 149 -15.62 0.55 -9.98
CA GLN A 149 -16.79 -0.28 -9.69
C GLN A 149 -16.47 -1.36 -8.66
N GLY A 150 -15.28 -1.96 -8.73
CA GLY A 150 -14.82 -2.95 -7.77
C GLY A 150 -14.64 -2.36 -6.38
N LEU A 151 -14.02 -1.17 -6.25
CA LEU A 151 -13.90 -0.46 -4.98
C LEU A 151 -15.28 -0.17 -4.38
N GLU A 152 -16.20 0.40 -5.18
CA GLU A 152 -17.56 0.67 -4.72
C GLU A 152 -18.26 -0.60 -4.22
N THR A 153 -18.09 -1.73 -4.92
CA THR A 153 -18.67 -3.02 -4.52
C THR A 153 -18.10 -3.52 -3.19
N VAL A 154 -16.78 -3.41 -2.99
CA VAL A 154 -16.12 -3.79 -1.73
C VAL A 154 -16.60 -2.92 -0.57
N VAL A 155 -16.70 -1.61 -0.78
CA VAL A 155 -17.21 -0.65 0.22
C VAL A 155 -18.67 -0.94 0.55
N GLN A 156 -19.52 -1.19 -0.44
CA GLN A 156 -20.93 -1.55 -0.26
C GLN A 156 -21.11 -2.87 0.50
N ALA A 157 -20.20 -3.83 0.33
CA ALA A 157 -20.18 -5.06 1.12
C ALA A 157 -19.72 -4.85 2.58
N GLY A 158 -19.33 -3.62 2.95
CA GLY A 158 -18.83 -3.29 4.28
C GLY A 158 -17.47 -3.93 4.58
N ILE A 159 -16.66 -4.19 3.54
CA ILE A 159 -15.32 -4.75 3.66
C ILE A 159 -14.31 -3.61 3.57
N GLY A 160 -13.32 -3.59 4.46
CA GLY A 160 -12.30 -2.56 4.53
C GLY A 160 -11.30 -2.64 3.36
N VAL A 161 -10.85 -1.48 2.91
CA VAL A 161 -9.85 -1.34 1.84
C VAL A 161 -8.60 -0.71 2.45
N PRO A 162 -7.57 -1.51 2.80
CA PRO A 162 -6.43 -0.98 3.54
C PRO A 162 -5.50 -0.15 2.67
N ARG A 163 -5.43 -0.45 1.36
CA ARG A 163 -4.50 0.20 0.44
C ARG A 163 -4.92 0.07 -1.03
N LEU A 164 -4.60 1.11 -1.78
CA LEU A 164 -4.56 1.10 -3.24
C LEU A 164 -3.11 0.93 -3.69
N VAL A 165 -2.89 0.17 -4.76
CA VAL A 165 -1.55 -0.15 -5.28
C VAL A 165 -1.51 0.01 -6.79
N PHE A 166 -0.32 0.17 -7.36
CA PHE A 166 -0.09 -0.10 -8.77
C PHE A 166 0.42 -1.52 -8.93
N ASP A 167 -0.20 -2.32 -9.78
CA ASP A 167 0.19 -3.70 -10.00
C ASP A 167 1.34 -3.81 -11.00
N HIS A 168 1.34 -2.99 -12.06
CA HIS A 168 2.37 -3.03 -13.11
C HIS A 168 3.03 -1.66 -13.30
N SER A 169 4.27 -1.68 -13.82
CA SER A 169 4.87 -0.46 -14.34
C SER A 169 4.28 -0.19 -15.72
N ALA A 170 3.36 0.78 -15.80
CA ALA A 170 2.71 1.18 -17.03
C ALA A 170 3.20 2.56 -17.49
N ASP A 171 3.32 2.75 -18.80
CA ASP A 171 3.68 4.03 -19.41
C ASP A 171 2.63 5.13 -19.14
N ASP A 172 1.39 4.72 -18.81
CA ASP A 172 0.27 5.60 -18.50
C ASP A 172 0.12 5.92 -17.00
N TRP A 173 1.12 5.62 -16.16
CA TRP A 173 1.07 5.85 -14.71
C TRP A 173 0.57 7.25 -14.32
N LEU A 174 1.02 8.29 -15.01
CA LEU A 174 0.61 9.67 -14.74
C LEU A 174 -0.88 9.90 -15.00
N GLU A 175 -1.39 9.31 -16.09
CA GLU A 175 -2.79 9.38 -16.45
C GLU A 175 -3.65 8.64 -15.41
N LYS A 176 -3.20 7.45 -14.99
CA LYS A 176 -3.85 6.67 -13.93
C LYS A 176 -3.89 7.43 -12.59
N ILE A 177 -2.81 8.11 -12.21
CA ILE A 177 -2.77 8.94 -11.00
C ILE A 177 -3.78 10.11 -11.06
N ARG A 178 -3.95 10.74 -12.24
CA ARG A 178 -4.96 11.80 -12.42
C ARG A 178 -6.37 11.27 -12.29
N GLN A 179 -6.67 10.16 -12.98
CA GLN A 179 -7.97 9.50 -12.92
C GLN A 179 -8.30 9.09 -11.48
N LEU A 180 -7.34 8.49 -10.78
CA LEU A 180 -7.45 8.15 -9.38
C LEU A 180 -7.78 9.38 -8.50
N THR A 181 -7.07 10.50 -8.69
CA THR A 181 -7.30 11.73 -7.92
C THR A 181 -8.73 12.25 -8.09
N LEU A 182 -9.21 12.29 -9.34
CA LEU A 182 -10.59 12.73 -9.66
C LEU A 182 -11.65 11.81 -9.08
N PHE A 183 -11.40 10.50 -9.09
CA PHE A 183 -12.31 9.51 -8.54
C PHE A 183 -12.38 9.61 -7.00
N LEU A 184 -11.23 9.72 -6.33
CA LEU A 184 -11.16 9.83 -4.87
C LEU A 184 -11.81 11.11 -4.31
N ASP A 185 -11.89 12.19 -5.10
CA ASP A 185 -12.66 13.40 -4.73
C ASP A 185 -14.15 13.10 -4.51
N ARG A 186 -14.66 12.03 -5.14
CA ARG A 186 -16.08 11.61 -5.09
C ARG A 186 -16.31 10.37 -4.23
N ALA A 187 -15.27 9.60 -3.96
CA ALA A 187 -15.32 8.35 -3.19
C ALA A 187 -14.32 8.40 -2.00
N PRO A 188 -14.56 9.28 -1.00
CA PRO A 188 -13.67 9.38 0.15
C PRO A 188 -13.75 8.12 1.01
N GLY A 189 -12.62 7.66 1.53
CA GLY A 189 -12.59 6.50 2.45
C GLY A 189 -11.33 5.65 2.37
N VAL A 190 -10.55 5.79 1.29
CA VAL A 190 -9.21 5.21 1.17
C VAL A 190 -8.19 6.19 1.74
N GLN A 191 -7.27 5.70 2.56
CA GLN A 191 -6.23 6.53 3.21
C GLN A 191 -4.82 6.27 2.67
N VAL A 192 -4.60 5.18 1.93
CA VAL A 192 -3.25 4.71 1.56
C VAL A 192 -3.14 4.47 0.07
N LEU A 193 -2.06 5.00 -0.51
CA LEU A 193 -1.61 4.67 -1.86
C LEU A 193 -0.17 4.17 -1.83
N ALA A 194 0.09 3.01 -2.41
CA ALA A 194 1.43 2.55 -2.76
C ALA A 194 1.67 2.84 -4.26
N PRO A 195 2.39 3.92 -4.61
CA PRO A 195 2.47 4.41 -5.99
C PRO A 195 3.41 3.60 -6.89
N LEU A 196 4.20 2.70 -6.30
CA LEU A 196 5.19 1.90 -7.01
C LEU A 196 4.62 0.52 -7.41
N PRO A 197 5.03 -0.02 -8.56
CA PRO A 197 4.48 -1.25 -9.12
C PRO A 197 4.80 -2.51 -8.31
N ARG A 198 3.79 -3.33 -7.99
CA ARG A 198 3.95 -4.63 -7.30
C ARG A 198 4.71 -5.66 -8.14
N ARG A 199 4.48 -5.68 -9.46
CA ARG A 199 5.13 -6.58 -10.40
C ARG A 199 6.13 -5.82 -11.27
N LEU A 200 7.40 -6.09 -11.02
CA LEU A 200 8.51 -5.55 -11.80
C LEU A 200 8.74 -6.40 -13.06
N ASN A 201 8.89 -5.75 -14.22
CA ASN A 201 9.30 -6.43 -15.45
C ASN A 201 10.84 -6.55 -15.46
N PRO A 202 11.42 -7.77 -15.35
CA PRO A 202 12.87 -7.92 -15.34
C PRO A 202 13.55 -7.47 -16.64
N ALA A 203 12.83 -7.46 -17.76
CA ALA A 203 13.33 -7.01 -19.05
C ALA A 203 13.34 -5.47 -19.19
N ALA A 204 12.59 -4.76 -18.34
CA ALA A 204 12.50 -3.32 -18.30
C ALA A 204 12.29 -2.85 -16.85
N PRO A 205 13.30 -3.00 -15.98
CA PRO A 205 13.18 -2.63 -14.58
C PRO A 205 13.08 -1.11 -14.44
N THR A 206 12.32 -0.65 -13.44
CA THR A 206 12.36 0.76 -13.05
C THR A 206 13.72 1.12 -12.47
N THR A 207 14.09 2.39 -12.60
CA THR A 207 15.26 2.92 -11.88
C THR A 207 14.83 3.51 -10.54
N GLY A 208 15.74 3.54 -9.56
CA GLY A 208 15.46 4.23 -8.29
C GLY A 208 15.11 5.72 -8.48
N TYR A 209 15.58 6.34 -9.55
CA TYR A 209 15.21 7.71 -9.92
C TYR A 209 13.74 7.83 -10.32
N GLU A 210 13.26 6.90 -11.16
CA GLU A 210 11.85 6.83 -11.55
C GLU A 210 10.95 6.53 -10.36
N ASP A 211 11.37 5.63 -9.47
CA ASP A 211 10.60 5.28 -8.28
C ASP A 211 10.48 6.47 -7.32
N LEU A 212 11.59 7.14 -6.99
CA LEU A 212 11.57 8.34 -6.14
C LEU A 212 10.74 9.46 -6.76
N LYS A 213 10.80 9.64 -8.08
CA LYS A 213 9.97 10.61 -8.80
C LYS A 213 8.49 10.24 -8.70
N ARG A 214 8.11 8.97 -8.85
CA ARG A 214 6.72 8.50 -8.70
C ARG A 214 6.19 8.72 -7.28
N ILE A 215 6.99 8.44 -6.26
CA ILE A 215 6.62 8.71 -4.86
C ILE A 215 6.36 10.19 -4.63
N ALA A 216 7.30 11.05 -5.07
CA ALA A 216 7.16 12.49 -4.90
C ALA A 216 5.95 13.05 -5.67
N LEU A 217 5.75 12.61 -6.91
CA LEU A 217 4.58 12.97 -7.71
C LEU A 217 3.28 12.50 -7.06
N ALA A 218 3.21 11.28 -6.53
CA ALA A 218 2.01 10.77 -5.86
C ALA A 218 1.64 11.62 -4.64
N ARG A 219 2.62 12.00 -3.81
CA ARG A 219 2.43 12.86 -2.63
C ARG A 219 1.89 14.25 -3.00
N VAL A 220 2.33 14.83 -4.11
CA VAL A 220 1.89 16.20 -4.51
C VAL A 220 0.62 16.21 -5.37
N ILE A 221 0.36 15.18 -6.18
CA ILE A 221 -0.80 15.11 -7.07
C ILE A 221 -2.03 14.59 -6.33
N VAL A 222 -1.89 13.49 -5.58
CA VAL A 222 -3.01 12.79 -4.92
C VAL A 222 -3.29 13.42 -3.55
N HIS A 223 -3.71 14.68 -3.56
CA HIS A 223 -3.89 15.53 -2.37
C HIS A 223 -4.88 14.98 -1.34
N ASN A 224 -5.81 14.12 -1.75
CA ASN A 224 -6.86 13.52 -0.93
C ASN A 224 -6.45 12.19 -0.26
N ILE A 225 -5.26 11.66 -0.54
CA ILE A 225 -4.69 10.49 0.16
C ILE A 225 -3.78 10.95 1.30
N GLU A 226 -4.00 10.40 2.49
CA GLU A 226 -3.23 10.74 3.68
C GLU A 226 -1.82 10.13 3.64
N THR A 227 -1.73 8.83 3.34
CA THR A 227 -0.50 8.05 3.43
C THR A 227 -0.01 7.60 2.04
N ILE A 228 1.27 7.86 1.78
CA ILE A 228 2.03 7.32 0.67
C ILE A 228 2.95 6.24 1.21
N GLN A 229 2.69 5.01 0.77
CA GLN A 229 3.27 3.79 1.29
C GLN A 229 4.35 3.23 0.35
N VAL A 230 5.42 2.69 0.92
CA VAL A 230 6.46 1.96 0.18
C VAL A 230 6.59 0.56 0.74
N ASP A 231 6.63 -0.44 -0.14
CA ASP A 231 6.81 -1.84 0.25
C ASP A 231 8.29 -2.12 0.56
N TRP A 232 8.56 -2.44 1.82
CA TRP A 232 9.89 -2.70 2.33
C TRP A 232 10.52 -3.96 1.72
N SER A 233 9.75 -5.05 1.63
CA SER A 233 10.26 -6.35 1.16
C SER A 233 10.54 -6.34 -0.34
N LEU A 234 9.76 -5.60 -1.12
CA LEU A 234 9.91 -5.49 -2.57
C LEU A 234 11.00 -4.50 -2.99
N TYR A 235 11.03 -3.30 -2.40
CA TYR A 235 11.97 -2.24 -2.80
C TYR A 235 13.25 -2.19 -1.97
N GLY A 236 13.26 -2.90 -0.85
CA GLY A 236 14.42 -3.08 0.01
C GLY A 236 14.77 -1.86 0.87
N PRO A 237 15.61 -2.05 1.91
CA PRO A 237 15.85 -1.04 2.95
C PRO A 237 16.43 0.29 2.42
N LYS A 238 17.29 0.23 1.39
CA LYS A 238 17.98 1.42 0.87
C LYS A 238 17.06 2.36 0.12
N LEU A 239 16.22 1.84 -0.78
CA LEU A 239 15.26 2.68 -1.49
C LEU A 239 14.18 3.16 -0.54
N ALA A 240 13.68 2.27 0.33
CA ALA A 240 12.70 2.62 1.37
C ALA A 240 13.19 3.79 2.23
N GLN A 241 14.44 3.78 2.69
CA GLN A 241 15.01 4.88 3.48
C GLN A 241 14.98 6.21 2.73
N VAL A 242 15.44 6.23 1.48
CA VAL A 242 15.47 7.47 0.68
C VAL A 242 14.05 7.93 0.31
N ALA A 243 13.13 7.00 0.08
CA ALA A 243 11.74 7.33 -0.23
C ALA A 243 11.05 8.17 0.87
N LEU A 244 11.44 7.98 2.14
CA LEU A 244 10.94 8.77 3.27
C LEU A 244 11.27 10.27 3.15
N THR A 245 12.34 10.62 2.42
CA THR A 245 12.74 12.00 2.15
C THR A 245 12.21 12.52 0.81
N PHE A 246 11.35 11.74 0.14
CA PHE A 246 10.69 12.07 -1.12
C PHE A 246 9.16 12.06 -0.99
N GLY A 247 8.64 12.03 0.25
CA GLY A 247 7.21 12.19 0.53
C GLY A 247 6.45 10.91 0.94
N ALA A 248 7.14 9.76 1.04
CA ALA A 248 6.58 8.59 1.70
C ALA A 248 6.57 8.78 3.22
N ASP A 249 5.56 8.22 3.88
CA ASP A 249 5.35 8.30 5.34
C ASP A 249 5.08 6.94 5.98
N ASP A 250 4.97 5.88 5.17
CA ASP A 250 4.67 4.54 5.67
C ASP A 250 5.47 3.46 4.95
N LEU A 251 6.03 2.52 5.72
CA LEU A 251 6.75 1.36 5.23
C LEU A 251 5.92 0.08 5.48
N ASP A 252 5.42 -0.52 4.41
CA ASP A 252 4.62 -1.75 4.49
C ASP A 252 5.46 -2.99 4.29
N ASP A 253 4.87 -4.14 4.64
CA ASP A 253 5.44 -5.45 4.34
C ASP A 253 6.83 -5.69 4.97
N VAL A 254 7.10 -5.08 6.12
CA VAL A 254 8.26 -5.44 6.94
C VAL A 254 8.04 -6.88 7.45
N PRO A 255 9.01 -7.80 7.36
CA PRO A 255 8.82 -9.15 7.86
C PRO A 255 8.41 -9.19 9.34
N ALA A 256 7.34 -9.95 9.65
CA ALA A 256 6.89 -10.14 11.02
C ALA A 256 7.84 -11.01 11.86
N VAL A 257 8.69 -11.83 11.24
CA VAL A 257 9.69 -12.63 11.96
C VAL A 257 11.05 -11.95 11.87
N ASP A 258 11.71 -11.79 13.01
CA ASP A 258 13.08 -11.29 13.04
C ASP A 258 14.08 -12.42 12.77
N ASP A 259 14.68 -12.42 11.58
CA ASP A 259 15.81 -13.30 11.27
C ASP A 259 17.10 -12.73 11.88
N LEU A 260 17.67 -13.47 12.84
CA LEU A 260 18.88 -13.11 13.58
C LEU A 260 20.15 -13.79 13.04
N THR A 261 20.06 -14.55 11.94
CA THR A 261 21.21 -15.29 11.37
C THR A 261 22.39 -14.38 11.02
N LEU A 262 22.11 -13.15 10.59
CA LEU A 262 23.11 -12.12 10.28
C LEU A 262 23.37 -11.15 11.45
N GLY A 263 22.88 -11.49 12.64
CA GLY A 263 22.99 -10.74 13.89
C GLY A 263 21.83 -9.77 14.15
N PRO A 264 21.63 -9.33 15.41
CA PRO A 264 20.47 -8.52 15.80
C PRO A 264 20.30 -7.20 15.03
N ARG A 265 21.40 -6.61 14.57
CA ARG A 265 21.39 -5.37 13.78
C ARG A 265 20.81 -5.52 12.37
N ARG A 266 20.66 -6.76 11.89
CA ARG A 266 20.08 -7.13 10.59
C ARG A 266 18.67 -7.70 10.74
N ALA A 267 18.15 -7.74 11.96
CA ALA A 267 16.76 -8.11 12.19
C ALA A 267 15.84 -7.08 11.51
N PRO A 268 14.80 -7.52 10.78
CA PRO A 268 13.79 -6.66 10.17
C PRO A 268 13.32 -5.48 11.03
N LEU A 269 12.94 -5.70 12.29
CA LEU A 269 12.48 -4.63 13.19
C LEU A 269 13.57 -3.59 13.46
N GLU A 270 14.79 -4.05 13.78
CA GLU A 270 15.91 -3.15 14.07
C GLU A 270 16.37 -2.41 12.81
N GLU A 271 16.34 -3.07 11.65
CA GLU A 271 16.74 -2.45 10.39
C GLU A 271 15.74 -1.37 9.96
N VAL A 272 14.42 -1.61 10.03
CA VAL A 272 13.43 -0.58 9.69
C VAL A 272 13.51 0.63 10.65
N ARG A 273 13.61 0.40 11.96
CA ARG A 273 13.75 1.48 12.96
C ARG A 273 14.99 2.32 12.69
N ARG A 274 16.13 1.69 12.42
CA ARG A 274 17.39 2.40 12.14
C ARG A 274 17.36 3.18 10.84
N ASN A 275 16.72 2.65 9.79
CA ASN A 275 16.61 3.37 8.52
C ASN A 275 15.73 4.62 8.67
N ILE A 276 14.59 4.51 9.37
CA ILE A 276 13.73 5.66 9.68
C ILE A 276 14.49 6.69 10.53
N GLN A 277 15.15 6.27 11.61
CA GLN A 277 15.92 7.16 12.47
C GLN A 277 17.10 7.83 11.75
N ALA A 278 17.78 7.10 10.85
CA ALA A 278 18.87 7.65 10.05
C ALA A 278 18.39 8.67 9.00
N ALA A 279 17.11 8.64 8.63
CA ALA A 279 16.45 9.69 7.86
C ALA A 279 15.98 10.87 8.74
N ALA A 280 16.38 10.91 10.02
CA ALA A 280 15.96 11.90 11.02
C ALA A 280 14.45 11.91 11.33
N LEU A 281 13.81 10.74 11.24
CA LEU A 281 12.38 10.55 11.48
C LEU A 281 12.12 9.62 12.69
N VAL A 282 10.89 9.63 13.19
CA VAL A 282 10.45 8.85 14.35
C VAL A 282 9.68 7.62 13.88
N PRO A 283 10.23 6.40 14.08
CA PRO A 283 9.54 5.17 13.71
C PRO A 283 8.38 4.86 14.65
N VAL A 284 7.20 4.61 14.10
CA VAL A 284 6.01 4.19 14.84
C VAL A 284 5.46 2.91 14.22
N GLU A 285 5.46 1.83 14.99
CA GLU A 285 4.87 0.58 14.54
C GLU A 285 3.34 0.68 14.58
N ARG A 286 2.68 0.22 13.51
CA ARG A 286 1.21 0.16 13.41
C ARG A 286 0.74 -1.25 13.07
N ASN A 287 -0.52 -1.54 13.36
CA ASN A 287 -1.21 -2.71 12.82
C ASN A 287 -2.13 -2.33 11.62
N ALA A 288 -2.75 -3.32 10.98
CA ALA A 288 -3.65 -3.08 9.84
C ALA A 288 -4.97 -2.37 10.20
N ARG A 289 -5.23 -2.13 11.50
CA ARG A 289 -6.36 -1.32 12.00
C ARG A 289 -5.93 0.11 12.36
N TRP A 290 -4.71 0.53 12.00
CA TRP A 290 -4.16 1.85 12.33
C TRP A 290 -4.05 2.12 13.83
N GLN A 291 -3.89 1.06 14.63
CA GLN A 291 -3.53 1.19 16.04
C GLN A 291 -2.00 1.21 16.14
N PHE A 292 -1.47 2.17 16.89
CA PHE A 292 -0.04 2.31 17.12
C PHE A 292 0.37 1.52 18.36
N THR A 293 1.43 0.73 18.22
CA THR A 293 2.16 0.20 19.38
C THR A 293 3.14 1.26 19.85
N GLU A 294 3.21 1.49 21.17
CA GLU A 294 4.02 2.58 21.76
C GLU A 294 5.49 2.52 21.30
N PRO A 295 6.17 3.69 21.15
CA PRO A 295 7.55 3.78 20.66
C PRO A 295 8.60 3.08 21.55
#